data_AF-A0A962H7M2-F1
#
_entry.id   AF-A0A962H7M2-F1
#
_cell.length_a   1.000
_cell.length_b   1.000
_cell.length_c   1.000
_cell.angle_alpha   90.00
_cell.angle_beta   90.00
_cell.angle_gamma   90.00
#
_symmetry.space_group_name_H-M   'P 1'
#
loop_
_entity.id
_entity.type
_entity.pdbx_description
1 polymer ?
#
loop_
_entity_poly.entity_id
_entity_poly.type
_entity_poly.pdbx_seq_one_letter_code
_entity_poly.pdbx_strand_id
1 'polypeptide(L)'
;MNKQNVSGLASRFYRTAALMRRALAVSACGLLLWLLTSATATAAEIVGNTSILSQAHADGIEQRIGQCGVYMTLRYRSDVDGEDSTTFHSLIDGITRTLTVYRVTSPVNALVSGYVDTPWTSNTGYTIVPVASSNAFITRLDTMTHAGPVYQYQKFNRFNYGPTFGGGHDIFVNETMDAGYMYSHTYPFAGNTNLLGFLGYVPGGPSGTATQVTFDRIETFEVTDNPTGTFELNYAAGPFGSVSGNTAQVVPCSGSGTPVTAIPGPNATFVQWSDGVTDNPRTDTNVVSSVNVTAEFEIQTFTLSYAAGPDGTISGTTPQTVAYGFDGSPVTAVPDANHHFVQWSDGVLTATRTDTNVMANLSVSAQFAIDTYTLSYTAGANGSISGSSMQTVDHGSDGSAVTAVPDANHHFVQWSDGVLSATRTDTNVMANLSVTAQFAIDTYTLSYAAGANGSISGISPQTVDHGSDGSAVTAIPDANHHFVQW
;
A
#
# COMPACT_ATOMS: atom_id res chain seq x y z
N MET A 1 -14.97 -60.61 -10.46
CA MET A 1 -14.11 -60.21 -9.32
C MET A 1 -14.51 -58.82 -8.87
N ASN A 2 -14.93 -58.70 -7.60
CA ASN A 2 -15.00 -57.55 -6.65
C ASN A 2 -14.88 -56.10 -7.16
N LYS A 3 -15.48 -55.06 -6.55
CA LYS A 3 -16.61 -54.79 -5.63
C LYS A 3 -16.53 -53.26 -5.35
N GLN A 4 -17.67 -52.59 -5.14
CA GLN A 4 -17.86 -51.32 -4.37
C GLN A 4 -17.52 -49.98 -5.09
N ASN A 5 -18.49 -49.12 -5.42
CA ASN A 5 -19.26 -48.12 -4.62
C ASN A 5 -18.62 -46.70 -4.72
N VAL A 6 -19.17 -45.71 -5.45
CA VAL A 6 -20.33 -44.80 -5.23
C VAL A 6 -19.86 -43.36 -4.95
N SER A 7 -20.43 -42.42 -5.74
CA SER A 7 -20.66 -40.98 -5.51
C SER A 7 -19.51 -39.97 -5.46
N GLY A 8 -19.70 -38.83 -6.14
CA GLY A 8 -19.34 -37.53 -5.55
C GLY A 8 -18.71 -36.47 -6.46
N LEU A 9 -19.57 -35.67 -7.11
CA LEU A 9 -19.43 -34.23 -7.41
C LEU A 9 -18.15 -33.66 -8.09
N ALA A 10 -18.41 -33.06 -9.26
CA ALA A 10 -18.04 -31.71 -9.69
C ALA A 10 -16.66 -31.09 -9.34
N SER A 11 -16.09 -30.47 -10.39
CA SER A 11 -15.15 -29.34 -10.31
C SER A 11 -13.71 -29.65 -9.87
N ARG A 12 -12.89 -30.08 -10.83
CA ARG A 12 -11.42 -29.91 -10.78
C ARG A 12 -10.90 -29.58 -12.18
N PHE A 13 -10.74 -28.30 -12.49
CA PHE A 13 -9.68 -27.79 -13.36
C PHE A 13 -9.62 -26.27 -13.18
N TYR A 14 -8.85 -25.81 -12.20
CA TYR A 14 -8.00 -24.60 -12.28
C TYR A 14 -7.12 -24.61 -11.02
N ARG A 15 -5.90 -25.12 -11.17
CA ARG A 15 -4.77 -24.89 -10.26
C ARG A 15 -3.71 -24.19 -11.09
N THR A 16 -3.48 -22.90 -10.84
CA THR A 16 -2.15 -22.25 -10.73
C THR A 16 -2.34 -20.75 -10.56
N ALA A 17 -2.38 -20.29 -9.31
CA ALA A 17 -1.91 -18.97 -8.87
C ALA A 17 -1.94 -18.97 -7.33
N ALA A 18 -0.96 -19.65 -6.75
CA ALA A 18 -0.73 -19.71 -5.33
C ALA A 18 0.22 -18.57 -4.91
N LEU A 19 -0.16 -17.88 -3.84
CA LEU A 19 0.73 -17.35 -2.80
C LEU A 19 1.69 -16.19 -3.17
N MET A 20 1.20 -14.96 -3.00
CA MET A 20 1.84 -13.95 -2.13
C MET A 20 0.92 -12.75 -1.99
N ARG A 21 0.37 -12.54 -0.79
CA ARG A 21 -0.02 -11.26 -0.17
C ARG A 21 -0.71 -11.54 1.17
N ARG A 22 0.10 -11.84 2.18
CA ARG A 22 -0.23 -11.54 3.58
C ARG A 22 0.61 -10.32 3.97
N ALA A 23 0.00 -9.46 4.77
CA ALA A 23 0.55 -8.29 5.46
C ALA A 23 0.76 -7.02 4.62
N LEU A 24 -0.28 -6.19 4.54
CA LEU A 24 -0.24 -4.76 4.91
C LEU A 24 -1.67 -4.19 4.76
N ALA A 25 -2.49 -4.43 5.78
CA ALA A 25 -3.61 -3.53 6.08
C ALA A 25 -3.08 -2.52 7.10
N VAL A 26 -2.50 -1.43 6.63
CA VAL A 26 -2.37 -0.19 7.39
C VAL A 26 -2.60 0.95 6.41
N SER A 27 -3.66 1.70 6.68
CA SER A 27 -3.86 3.12 6.38
C SER A 27 -2.71 3.77 5.60
N ALA A 28 -2.87 3.84 4.30
CA ALA A 28 -2.20 4.81 3.45
C ALA A 28 -3.06 4.92 2.20
N CYS A 29 -4.03 5.84 2.24
CA CYS A 29 -4.42 6.56 1.03
C CYS A 29 -3.16 7.33 0.60
N GLY A 30 -2.22 6.59 0.04
CA GLY A 30 -0.94 7.07 -0.41
C GLY A 30 -1.24 7.91 -1.62
N LEU A 31 -1.22 9.23 -1.40
CA LEU A 31 -0.98 10.23 -2.41
C LEU A 31 0.29 9.78 -3.16
N LEU A 32 0.14 8.93 -4.17
CA LEU A 32 1.21 8.60 -5.10
C LEU A 32 1.31 9.84 -5.98
N LEU A 33 2.12 10.79 -5.50
CA LEU A 33 2.55 11.94 -6.26
C LEU A 33 3.42 11.40 -7.40
N TRP A 34 2.77 10.97 -8.48
CA TRP A 34 3.45 10.76 -9.74
C TRP A 34 3.92 12.13 -10.19
N LEU A 35 5.21 12.42 -10.01
CA LEU A 35 5.85 13.45 -10.81
C LEU A 35 5.78 12.99 -12.26
N LEU A 36 4.69 13.37 -12.94
CA LEU A 36 4.65 13.43 -14.39
C LEU A 36 5.58 14.56 -14.81
N THR A 37 6.87 14.24 -14.95
CA THR A 37 7.67 14.97 -15.92
C THR A 37 7.06 14.61 -17.26
N SER A 38 6.30 15.54 -17.85
CA SER A 38 5.91 15.46 -19.25
C SER A 38 7.18 15.50 -20.09
N ALA A 39 7.80 14.34 -20.30
CA ALA A 39 8.77 14.19 -21.37
C ALA A 39 7.97 14.33 -22.66
N THR A 40 8.17 15.45 -23.36
CA THR A 40 7.74 15.59 -24.75
C THR A 40 8.48 14.53 -25.54
N ALA A 41 7.82 13.40 -25.81
CA ALA A 41 8.32 12.40 -26.72
C ALA A 41 8.37 13.03 -28.12
N THR A 42 9.55 13.00 -28.71
CA THR A 42 9.90 13.54 -30.03
C THR A 42 10.02 12.40 -31.02
N ALA A 43 9.80 12.69 -32.29
CA ALA A 43 9.80 11.72 -33.38
C ALA A 43 10.84 12.09 -34.46
N ALA A 44 11.79 12.98 -34.12
CA ALA A 44 12.90 13.31 -34.99
C ALA A 44 13.68 12.05 -35.35
N GLU A 45 14.07 11.89 -36.60
CA GLU A 45 14.91 10.78 -37.04
C GLU A 45 16.13 11.32 -37.77
N ILE A 46 17.33 10.97 -37.29
CA ILE A 46 18.57 11.32 -37.96
C ILE A 46 18.84 10.29 -39.06
N VAL A 47 18.93 10.76 -40.30
CA VAL A 47 19.21 9.92 -41.47
C VAL A 47 20.63 10.20 -41.97
N GLY A 48 21.48 9.18 -41.96
CA GLY A 48 22.90 9.29 -42.31
C GLY A 48 23.82 9.27 -41.10
N ASN A 49 25.12 9.14 -41.36
CA ASN A 49 26.12 8.93 -40.32
C ASN A 49 26.68 10.26 -39.80
N THR A 50 26.01 10.86 -38.81
CA THR A 50 26.51 12.05 -38.09
C THR A 50 27.58 11.66 -37.06
N SER A 51 28.51 12.57 -36.81
CA SER A 51 29.53 12.43 -35.76
C SER A 51 29.33 13.38 -34.57
N ILE A 52 28.40 14.35 -34.68
CA ILE A 52 28.23 15.44 -33.69
C ILE A 52 26.77 15.77 -33.33
N LEU A 53 25.78 15.24 -34.04
CA LEU A 53 24.35 15.39 -33.69
C LEU A 53 23.86 14.12 -32.99
N SER A 54 23.43 14.24 -31.74
CA SER A 54 22.80 13.14 -31.01
C SER A 54 21.29 13.14 -31.24
N GLN A 55 20.63 12.01 -30.97
CA GLN A 55 19.18 11.91 -31.06
C GLN A 55 18.49 12.95 -30.15
N ALA A 56 18.98 13.13 -28.92
CA ALA A 56 18.45 14.13 -27.99
C ALA A 56 18.59 15.58 -28.53
N HIS A 57 19.61 15.87 -29.32
CA HIS A 57 19.74 17.17 -30.00
C HIS A 57 18.67 17.32 -31.10
N ALA A 58 18.49 16.29 -31.93
CA ALA A 58 17.50 16.30 -33.00
C ALA A 58 16.06 16.46 -32.45
N ASP A 59 15.76 15.73 -31.38
CA ASP A 59 14.54 15.82 -30.60
C ASP A 59 14.26 17.26 -30.11
N GLY A 60 15.25 17.89 -29.47
CA GLY A 60 15.09 19.25 -28.99
C GLY A 60 14.94 20.29 -30.12
N ILE A 61 15.60 20.06 -31.26
CA ILE A 61 15.47 20.93 -32.43
C ILE A 61 14.09 20.77 -33.09
N GLU A 62 13.54 19.56 -33.16
CA GLU A 62 12.17 19.32 -33.64
C GLU A 62 11.14 20.12 -32.81
N GLN A 63 11.24 20.06 -31.48
CA GLN A 63 10.39 20.85 -30.59
C GLN A 63 10.53 22.36 -30.87
N ARG A 64 11.75 22.82 -31.15
CA ARG A 64 11.99 24.24 -31.46
C ARG A 64 11.41 24.66 -32.81
N ILE A 65 11.47 23.79 -33.81
CA ILE A 65 10.85 24.03 -35.13
C ILE A 65 9.32 24.08 -35.00
N GLY A 66 8.75 23.47 -33.95
CA GLY A 66 7.30 23.43 -33.72
C GLY A 66 6.58 22.51 -34.70
N GLN A 67 7.31 21.54 -35.25
CA GLN A 67 6.79 20.48 -36.10
C GLN A 67 6.92 19.15 -35.37
N CYS A 68 6.10 18.20 -35.79
CA CYS A 68 5.99 16.92 -35.15
C CYS A 68 6.28 15.83 -36.19
N GLY A 69 7.31 15.02 -35.93
CA GLY A 69 7.96 14.15 -36.90
C GLY A 69 8.80 14.94 -37.91
N VAL A 70 10.14 14.92 -37.79
CA VAL A 70 11.05 15.42 -38.84
C VAL A 70 12.19 14.44 -39.14
N TYR A 71 12.58 14.33 -40.40
CA TYR A 71 13.85 13.71 -40.79
C TYR A 71 14.94 14.77 -40.83
N MET A 72 16.05 14.54 -40.12
CA MET A 72 17.29 15.31 -40.25
C MET A 72 18.27 14.49 -41.08
N THR A 73 18.22 14.69 -42.40
CA THR A 73 19.05 13.93 -43.34
C THR A 73 20.39 14.63 -43.53
N LEU A 74 21.49 13.97 -43.21
CA LEU A 74 22.84 14.52 -43.39
C LEU A 74 23.13 14.72 -44.89
N ARG A 75 23.45 15.96 -45.28
CA ARG A 75 23.74 16.34 -46.67
C ARG A 75 25.18 16.79 -46.89
N TYR A 76 25.86 17.23 -45.83
CA TYR A 76 27.26 17.65 -45.87
C TYR A 76 27.94 17.35 -44.54
N ARG A 77 29.16 16.82 -44.60
CA ARG A 77 30.04 16.59 -43.46
C ARG A 77 31.48 16.93 -43.82
N SER A 78 32.07 17.89 -43.13
CA SER A 78 33.35 18.50 -43.54
C SER A 78 34.53 17.52 -43.66
N ASP A 79 34.64 16.47 -42.83
CA ASP A 79 35.74 15.47 -42.95
C ASP A 79 35.54 14.43 -44.06
N VAL A 80 34.33 14.29 -44.58
CA VAL A 80 34.03 13.31 -45.63
C VAL A 80 33.99 13.98 -46.98
N ASP A 81 33.24 15.07 -47.06
CA ASP A 81 32.94 15.71 -48.33
C ASP A 81 34.04 16.70 -48.73
N GLY A 82 34.69 17.36 -47.77
CA GLY A 82 35.78 18.30 -47.99
C GLY A 82 35.66 19.54 -47.09
N GLU A 83 36.80 20.09 -46.69
CA GLU A 83 36.89 21.27 -45.81
C GLU A 83 37.07 22.56 -46.63
N ASP A 84 36.15 22.81 -47.56
CA ASP A 84 36.14 24.03 -48.35
C ASP A 84 34.72 24.52 -48.68
N SER A 85 34.56 25.84 -48.78
CA SER A 85 33.25 26.45 -49.01
C SER A 85 32.66 26.12 -50.36
N THR A 86 33.48 25.83 -51.37
CA THR A 86 32.98 25.53 -52.71
C THR A 86 32.32 24.15 -52.75
N THR A 87 32.88 23.17 -52.03
CA THR A 87 32.29 21.85 -51.82
C THR A 87 30.99 21.94 -51.03
N PHE A 88 30.97 22.68 -49.91
CA PHE A 88 29.74 22.94 -49.16
C PHE A 88 28.63 23.50 -50.07
N HIS A 89 28.92 24.56 -50.82
CA HIS A 89 27.94 25.18 -51.72
C HIS A 89 27.49 24.23 -52.84
N SER A 90 28.39 23.40 -53.38
CA SER A 90 28.02 22.42 -54.41
C SER A 90 27.00 21.38 -53.94
N LEU A 91 26.99 21.07 -52.63
CA LEU A 91 26.12 20.06 -52.02
C LEU A 91 24.85 20.65 -51.41
N ILE A 92 24.92 21.88 -50.88
CA ILE A 92 23.89 22.47 -50.03
C ILE A 92 23.09 23.58 -50.74
N ASP A 93 23.63 24.21 -51.79
CA ASP A 93 22.88 25.25 -52.52
C ASP A 93 21.57 24.70 -53.09
N GLY A 94 20.51 25.50 -52.97
CA GLY A 94 19.15 25.11 -53.35
C GLY A 94 18.41 24.27 -52.30
N ILE A 95 19.10 23.67 -51.33
CA ILE A 95 18.45 22.96 -50.21
C ILE A 95 17.89 23.98 -49.23
N THR A 96 16.60 23.83 -48.90
CA THR A 96 15.89 24.62 -47.91
C THR A 96 15.73 23.85 -46.60
N ARG A 97 15.29 24.53 -45.53
CA ARG A 97 15.05 23.93 -44.20
C ARG A 97 16.27 23.15 -43.72
N THR A 98 17.39 23.85 -43.54
CA THR A 98 18.65 23.21 -43.15
C THR A 98 18.98 23.50 -41.70
N LEU A 99 19.43 22.47 -40.98
CA LEU A 99 20.12 22.59 -39.70
C LEU A 99 21.63 22.42 -39.95
N THR A 100 22.44 23.44 -39.68
CA THR A 100 23.89 23.30 -39.67
C THR A 100 24.39 23.23 -38.25
N VAL A 101 25.20 22.22 -37.92
CA VAL A 101 25.81 21.98 -36.62
C VAL A 101 27.31 22.20 -36.71
N TYR A 102 27.85 22.94 -35.74
CA TYR A 102 29.24 23.32 -35.62
C TYR A 102 29.80 22.74 -34.33
N ARG A 103 30.89 21.99 -34.43
CA ARG A 103 31.72 21.68 -33.26
C ARG A 103 32.85 22.70 -33.18
N VAL A 104 32.70 23.60 -32.20
CA VAL A 104 33.69 24.62 -31.90
C VAL A 104 34.74 24.02 -30.98
N THR A 105 36.02 24.21 -31.29
CA THR A 105 37.14 23.67 -30.50
C THR A 105 37.96 24.74 -29.79
N SER A 106 37.91 25.99 -30.26
CA SER A 106 38.56 27.15 -29.63
C SER A 106 37.67 28.39 -29.79
N PRO A 107 37.57 29.26 -28.78
CA PRO A 107 38.21 29.17 -27.45
C PRO A 107 37.41 28.29 -26.46
N VAL A 108 36.29 27.73 -26.89
CA VAL A 108 35.43 26.84 -26.09
C VAL A 108 35.17 25.54 -26.84
N ASN A 109 34.98 24.46 -26.10
CA ASN A 109 34.41 23.23 -26.65
C ASN A 109 32.88 23.30 -26.54
N ALA A 110 32.19 23.44 -27.64
CA ALA A 110 30.73 23.55 -27.65
C ALA A 110 30.12 23.09 -28.97
N LEU A 111 28.87 22.64 -28.89
CA LEU A 111 28.03 22.38 -30.06
C LEU A 111 27.03 23.52 -30.25
N VAL A 112 27.14 24.17 -31.40
CA VAL A 112 26.25 25.25 -31.83
C VAL A 112 25.54 24.81 -33.10
N SER A 113 24.30 25.23 -33.31
CA SER A 113 23.63 25.04 -34.58
C SER A 113 22.94 26.30 -35.07
N GLY A 114 22.79 26.40 -36.38
CA GLY A 114 21.94 27.38 -37.05
C GLY A 114 20.89 26.66 -37.90
N TYR A 115 19.63 27.03 -37.71
CA TYR A 115 18.51 26.57 -38.54
C TYR A 115 18.00 27.73 -39.40
N VAL A 116 17.72 27.45 -40.68
CA VAL A 116 17.11 28.37 -41.65
C VAL A 116 16.13 27.61 -42.54
N ASP A 117 15.03 28.24 -42.90
CA ASP A 117 13.97 27.71 -43.79
C ASP A 117 14.00 28.32 -45.19
N THR A 118 15.07 29.05 -45.51
CA THR A 118 15.36 29.60 -46.85
C THR A 118 16.45 28.77 -47.52
N PRO A 119 16.46 28.63 -48.87
CA PRO A 119 17.48 27.88 -49.57
C PRO A 119 18.86 28.52 -49.47
N TRP A 120 19.93 27.73 -49.38
CA TRP A 120 21.31 28.26 -49.51
C TRP A 120 21.63 28.64 -50.96
N THR A 121 22.52 29.60 -51.13
CA THR A 121 23.06 29.96 -52.44
C THR A 121 24.53 30.43 -52.29
N SER A 122 25.29 30.44 -53.38
CA SER A 122 26.66 30.96 -53.40
C SER A 122 26.78 32.42 -53.91
N ASN A 123 25.67 33.04 -54.34
CA ASN A 123 25.73 34.26 -55.18
C ASN A 123 24.99 35.49 -54.62
N THR A 124 24.32 35.40 -53.48
CA THR A 124 23.34 36.42 -53.06
C THR A 124 23.51 36.90 -51.61
N GLY A 125 24.66 37.49 -51.26
CA GLY A 125 24.88 38.29 -50.05
C GLY A 125 24.03 37.89 -48.82
N TYR A 126 23.36 38.84 -48.17
CA TYR A 126 22.44 38.53 -47.07
C TYR A 126 21.08 38.03 -47.57
N THR A 127 20.58 36.92 -47.01
CA THR A 127 19.17 36.55 -47.12
C THR A 127 18.36 37.41 -46.14
N ILE A 128 17.46 38.23 -46.70
CA ILE A 128 16.61 39.14 -45.93
C ILE A 128 15.21 38.55 -45.78
N VAL A 129 14.80 38.28 -44.53
CA VAL A 129 13.45 37.82 -44.18
C VAL A 129 12.92 38.69 -43.04
N PRO A 130 11.70 39.25 -43.14
CA PRO A 130 11.09 39.99 -42.04
C PRO A 130 11.10 39.16 -40.75
N VAL A 131 11.48 39.78 -39.62
CA VAL A 131 11.63 39.09 -38.33
C VAL A 131 10.37 38.31 -37.95
N ALA A 132 9.19 38.89 -38.16
CA ALA A 132 7.89 38.26 -37.87
C ALA A 132 7.57 37.02 -38.72
N SER A 133 8.30 36.81 -39.82
CA SER A 133 8.11 35.70 -40.76
C SER A 133 9.30 34.74 -40.79
N SER A 134 10.34 35.00 -39.99
CA SER A 134 11.55 34.21 -39.99
C SER A 134 11.44 33.04 -39.01
N ASN A 135 11.57 31.81 -39.51
CA ASN A 135 11.70 30.61 -38.67
C ASN A 135 13.15 30.26 -38.33
N ALA A 136 14.12 31.08 -38.74
CA ALA A 136 15.53 30.85 -38.44
C ALA A 136 15.83 31.01 -36.94
N PHE A 137 16.82 30.27 -36.44
CA PHE A 137 17.32 30.41 -35.07
C PHE A 137 18.73 29.84 -34.93
N ILE A 138 19.45 30.30 -33.91
CA ILE A 138 20.73 29.71 -33.47
C ILE A 138 20.51 29.01 -32.13
N THR A 139 21.16 27.87 -31.92
CA THR A 139 21.02 27.03 -30.72
C THR A 139 22.39 26.68 -30.16
N ARG A 140 22.54 26.69 -28.83
CA ARG A 140 23.56 25.89 -28.15
C ARG A 140 22.96 24.52 -27.83
N LEU A 141 23.47 23.48 -28.48
CA LEU A 141 22.88 22.14 -28.41
C LEU A 141 23.08 21.49 -27.04
N ASP A 142 24.19 21.76 -26.36
CA ASP A 142 24.49 21.18 -25.04
C ASP A 142 23.43 21.53 -23.97
N THR A 143 22.78 22.68 -24.11
CA THR A 143 21.79 23.21 -23.16
C THR A 143 20.41 23.42 -23.77
N MET A 144 20.26 23.12 -25.07
CA MET A 144 19.05 23.40 -25.85
C MET A 144 18.51 24.83 -25.64
N THR A 145 19.42 25.81 -25.63
CA THR A 145 19.07 27.24 -25.50
C THR A 145 19.18 27.90 -26.86
N HIS A 146 18.18 28.72 -27.23
CA HIS A 146 18.02 29.23 -28.58
C HIS A 146 17.85 30.75 -28.63
N ALA A 147 18.25 31.37 -29.73
CA ALA A 147 17.93 32.75 -30.08
C ALA A 147 17.28 32.80 -31.47
N GLY A 148 16.18 33.55 -31.56
CA GLY A 148 15.59 33.96 -32.83
C GLY A 148 16.20 35.28 -33.33
N PRO A 149 16.00 35.63 -34.60
CA PRO A 149 16.52 36.85 -35.15
C PRO A 149 15.74 38.06 -34.63
N VAL A 150 16.43 39.14 -34.26
CA VAL A 150 15.83 40.46 -33.98
C VAL A 150 16.01 41.44 -35.14
N TYR A 151 16.84 41.07 -36.12
CA TYR A 151 17.03 41.78 -37.38
C TYR A 151 16.73 40.86 -38.57
N GLN A 152 16.44 41.45 -39.71
CA GLN A 152 15.96 40.72 -40.90
C GLN A 152 17.00 39.84 -41.62
N TYR A 153 18.23 39.73 -41.10
CA TYR A 153 19.36 39.09 -41.80
C TYR A 153 19.57 37.65 -41.33
N GLN A 154 18.87 36.68 -41.92
CA GLN A 154 18.93 35.29 -41.47
C GLN A 154 20.33 34.67 -41.62
N LYS A 155 20.91 34.82 -42.82
CA LYS A 155 22.18 34.18 -43.20
C LYS A 155 22.90 34.99 -44.26
N PHE A 156 24.16 34.66 -44.48
CA PHE A 156 24.97 35.23 -45.54
C PHE A 156 25.44 34.13 -46.50
N ASN A 157 25.32 34.41 -47.80
CA ASN A 157 25.50 33.50 -48.91
C ASN A 157 26.60 34.04 -49.84
N ARG A 158 27.73 33.35 -49.93
CA ARG A 158 28.81 33.71 -50.84
C ARG A 158 29.72 32.52 -51.06
N PHE A 159 30.11 32.26 -52.31
CA PHE A 159 30.90 31.08 -52.70
C PHE A 159 32.18 30.82 -51.87
N ASN A 160 32.80 31.88 -51.35
CA ASN A 160 34.03 31.81 -50.53
C ASN A 160 33.76 31.90 -49.01
N TYR A 161 32.53 31.60 -48.57
CA TYR A 161 32.10 31.59 -47.18
C TYR A 161 31.47 30.24 -46.88
N GLY A 162 31.70 29.70 -45.70
CA GLY A 162 30.92 28.57 -45.21
C GLY A 162 29.53 28.96 -44.74
N PRO A 163 28.78 28.00 -44.18
CA PRO A 163 27.46 28.26 -43.63
C PRO A 163 27.55 29.35 -42.57
N THR A 164 27.02 30.54 -42.90
CA THR A 164 27.18 31.77 -42.13
C THR A 164 25.81 32.33 -41.76
N PHE A 165 25.58 32.62 -40.48
CA PHE A 165 24.29 33.06 -39.94
C PHE A 165 24.37 34.49 -39.42
N GLY A 166 23.30 35.27 -39.62
CA GLY A 166 23.15 36.60 -39.02
C GLY A 166 23.81 37.76 -39.77
N GLY A 167 23.24 38.96 -39.62
CA GLY A 167 23.78 40.25 -40.09
C GLY A 167 24.97 40.70 -39.25
N GLY A 168 26.11 40.98 -39.90
CA GLY A 168 27.42 41.14 -39.21
C GLY A 168 28.13 39.81 -38.91
N HIS A 169 27.45 38.69 -39.20
CA HIS A 169 27.80 37.30 -38.95
C HIS A 169 27.85 36.95 -37.45
N ASP A 170 26.72 36.47 -36.96
CA ASP A 170 26.61 35.88 -35.63
C ASP A 170 27.39 34.55 -35.56
N ILE A 171 27.40 33.80 -36.68
CA ILE A 171 28.35 32.71 -36.94
C ILE A 171 28.93 32.96 -38.33
N PHE A 172 30.23 33.21 -38.43
CA PHE A 172 30.99 33.28 -39.67
C PHE A 172 31.89 32.05 -39.79
N VAL A 173 31.96 31.49 -41.00
CA VAL A 173 32.89 30.42 -41.38
C VAL A 173 33.67 30.86 -42.61
N ASN A 174 34.99 30.74 -42.56
CA ASN A 174 35.92 31.09 -43.64
C ASN A 174 35.82 30.11 -44.83
N GLU A 175 36.60 30.37 -45.88
CA GLU A 175 36.64 29.55 -47.10
C GLU A 175 37.18 28.12 -46.86
N THR A 176 38.03 27.92 -45.85
CA THR A 176 38.67 26.64 -45.52
C THR A 176 37.89 25.82 -44.48
N MET A 177 36.66 26.23 -44.11
CA MET A 177 35.76 25.55 -43.16
C MET A 177 36.31 25.27 -41.75
N ASP A 178 37.52 25.73 -41.42
CA ASP A 178 38.25 25.37 -40.19
C ASP A 178 38.28 26.50 -39.15
N ALA A 179 37.94 27.72 -39.57
CA ALA A 179 37.94 28.88 -38.68
C ALA A 179 36.90 29.93 -39.07
N GLY A 180 36.72 30.89 -38.19
CA GLY A 180 35.87 32.03 -38.44
C GLY A 180 35.71 32.86 -37.19
N TYR A 181 34.53 33.45 -37.02
CA TYR A 181 34.24 34.21 -35.81
C TYR A 181 32.77 34.09 -35.43
N MET A 182 32.49 34.33 -34.16
CA MET A 182 31.13 34.42 -33.66
C MET A 182 30.86 35.78 -33.04
N TYR A 183 29.64 36.28 -33.27
CA TYR A 183 29.16 37.58 -32.80
C TYR A 183 27.70 37.45 -32.33
N SER A 184 27.19 38.43 -31.58
CA SER A 184 25.79 38.45 -31.14
C SER A 184 25.16 39.76 -31.60
N HIS A 185 24.55 39.73 -32.78
CA HIS A 185 23.92 40.88 -33.39
C HIS A 185 22.51 40.56 -33.86
N THR A 186 22.36 39.67 -34.83
CA THR A 186 21.03 39.32 -35.35
C THR A 186 20.34 38.31 -34.45
N TYR A 187 21.08 37.42 -33.79
CA TYR A 187 20.54 36.38 -32.91
C TYR A 187 20.99 36.60 -31.46
N PRO A 188 20.47 37.63 -30.77
CA PRO A 188 20.93 37.98 -29.44
C PRO A 188 20.43 37.01 -28.37
N PHE A 189 21.31 36.69 -27.43
CA PHE A 189 20.98 35.93 -26.22
C PHE A 189 20.97 36.87 -25.01
N ALA A 190 19.91 36.79 -24.18
CA ALA A 190 19.72 37.70 -23.06
C ALA A 190 20.96 37.79 -22.14
N GLY A 191 21.46 39.01 -21.93
CA GLY A 191 22.60 39.29 -21.04
C GLY A 191 24.00 39.13 -21.63
N ASN A 192 24.15 38.70 -22.90
CA ASN A 192 25.45 38.45 -23.52
C ASN A 192 25.77 39.44 -24.64
N THR A 193 27.04 39.87 -24.71
CA THR A 193 27.54 40.84 -25.71
C THR A 193 28.19 40.18 -26.94
N ASN A 194 28.37 38.85 -26.92
CA ASN A 194 28.74 38.00 -28.06
C ASN A 194 28.25 36.56 -27.84
N LEU A 195 28.21 35.75 -28.90
CA LEU A 195 27.69 34.38 -28.85
C LEU A 195 28.53 33.44 -27.96
N LEU A 196 29.79 33.75 -27.69
CA LEU A 196 30.64 32.97 -26.79
C LEU A 196 30.40 33.26 -25.29
N GLY A 197 29.96 34.48 -24.94
CA GLY A 197 29.47 34.78 -23.58
C GLY A 197 28.31 33.87 -23.20
N PHE A 198 27.46 33.58 -24.19
CA PHE A 198 26.41 32.57 -24.10
C PHE A 198 26.93 31.12 -24.05
N LEU A 199 28.12 30.85 -24.63
CA LEU A 199 28.83 29.58 -24.49
C LEU A 199 29.63 29.47 -23.16
N GLY A 200 29.57 30.49 -22.29
CA GLY A 200 30.22 30.54 -20.98
C GLY A 200 31.63 31.16 -20.99
N TYR A 201 32.05 31.75 -22.11
CA TYR A 201 33.34 32.39 -22.28
C TYR A 201 33.20 33.91 -22.29
N VAL A 202 33.79 34.57 -21.30
CA VAL A 202 33.89 36.04 -21.25
C VAL A 202 35.23 36.45 -21.86
N PRO A 203 35.29 36.99 -23.08
CA PRO A 203 36.55 37.47 -23.64
C PRO A 203 37.09 38.63 -22.80
N GLY A 204 38.40 38.69 -22.60
CA GLY A 204 39.10 39.82 -21.98
C GLY A 204 39.17 41.09 -22.86
N GLY A 205 38.28 41.24 -23.84
CA GLY A 205 38.22 42.37 -24.77
C GLY A 205 37.01 43.28 -24.56
N PRO A 206 36.97 44.49 -25.14
CA PRO A 206 35.85 45.40 -25.01
C PRO A 206 34.54 44.79 -25.57
N SER A 207 33.43 45.10 -24.90
CA SER A 207 32.07 44.73 -25.30
C SER A 207 31.79 45.08 -26.77
N GLY A 208 31.26 44.14 -27.55
CA GLY A 208 30.94 44.35 -28.98
C GLY A 208 31.99 43.88 -29.98
N THR A 209 32.99 43.08 -29.56
CA THR A 209 34.00 42.51 -30.46
C THR A 209 33.64 41.08 -30.88
N ALA A 210 33.71 40.78 -32.18
CA ALA A 210 33.59 39.41 -32.70
C ALA A 210 34.75 38.53 -32.17
N THR A 211 34.45 37.31 -31.77
CA THR A 211 35.49 36.40 -31.25
C THR A 211 35.86 35.35 -32.27
N GLN A 212 37.16 35.20 -32.52
CA GLN A 212 37.68 34.18 -33.43
C GLN A 212 37.42 32.78 -32.87
N VAL A 213 37.00 31.87 -33.74
CA VAL A 213 36.71 30.49 -33.41
C VAL A 213 37.36 29.54 -34.40
N THR A 214 37.63 28.32 -33.95
CA THR A 214 38.03 27.20 -34.81
C THR A 214 36.96 26.13 -34.78
N PHE A 215 36.73 25.51 -35.94
CA PHE A 215 35.81 24.40 -36.12
C PHE A 215 36.61 23.17 -36.51
N ASP A 216 36.32 22.03 -35.92
CA ASP A 216 36.89 20.75 -36.36
C ASP A 216 35.87 19.85 -37.07
N ARG A 217 34.57 20.20 -36.97
CA ARG A 217 33.49 19.54 -37.69
C ARG A 217 32.36 20.52 -37.98
N ILE A 218 31.90 20.51 -39.22
CA ILE A 218 30.66 21.14 -39.65
C ILE A 218 29.80 20.08 -40.35
N GLU A 219 28.55 19.97 -39.93
CA GLU A 219 27.56 19.05 -40.50
C GLU A 219 26.29 19.81 -40.86
N THR A 220 25.77 19.63 -42.07
CA THR A 220 24.50 20.24 -42.49
C THR A 220 23.50 19.16 -42.85
N PHE A 221 22.32 19.27 -42.23
CA PHE A 221 21.19 18.38 -42.39
C PHE A 221 20.07 19.11 -43.14
N GLU A 222 19.44 18.42 -44.09
CA GLU A 222 18.14 18.81 -44.61
C GLU A 222 17.05 18.31 -43.67
N VAL A 223 16.13 19.21 -43.29
CA VAL A 223 15.01 18.91 -42.41
C VAL A 223 13.73 18.79 -43.24
N THR A 224 13.25 17.56 -43.40
CA THR A 224 11.97 17.27 -44.06
C THR A 224 10.94 16.76 -43.07
N ASP A 225 9.67 16.90 -43.39
CA ASP A 225 8.61 16.34 -42.56
C ASP A 225 8.73 14.81 -42.55
N ASN A 226 8.61 14.18 -41.37
CA ASN A 226 8.51 12.73 -41.24
C ASN A 226 7.04 12.34 -41.02
N PRO A 227 6.28 12.05 -42.08
CA PRO A 227 4.87 11.64 -41.96
C PRO A 227 4.70 10.27 -41.28
N THR A 228 5.79 9.54 -41.03
CA THR A 228 5.78 8.24 -40.34
C THR A 228 6.15 8.34 -38.86
N GLY A 229 6.40 9.55 -38.33
CA GLY A 229 6.56 9.74 -36.89
C GLY A 229 5.29 9.29 -36.16
N THR A 230 5.41 8.32 -35.26
CA THR A 230 4.29 7.77 -34.48
C THR A 230 4.49 7.93 -32.98
N PHE A 231 3.39 8.09 -32.27
CA PHE A 231 3.34 8.15 -30.81
C PHE A 231 2.58 6.97 -30.23
N GLU A 232 2.99 6.56 -29.03
CA GLU A 232 2.31 5.49 -28.29
C GLU A 232 1.26 6.07 -27.36
N LEU A 233 0.03 5.55 -27.43
CA LEU A 233 -1.05 5.82 -26.49
C LEU A 233 -1.32 4.56 -25.67
N ASN A 234 -0.97 4.61 -24.39
CA ASN A 234 -1.10 3.50 -23.45
C ASN A 234 -2.12 3.85 -22.37
N TYR A 235 -3.17 3.03 -22.26
CA TYR A 235 -4.27 3.20 -21.31
C TYR A 235 -4.32 2.00 -20.37
N ALA A 236 -4.14 2.24 -19.08
CA ALA A 236 -4.24 1.23 -18.05
C ALA A 236 -5.52 1.41 -17.21
N ALA A 237 -5.97 0.35 -16.55
CA ALA A 237 -6.98 0.43 -15.51
C ALA A 237 -6.32 0.45 -14.13
N GLY A 238 -6.74 1.39 -13.29
CA GLY A 238 -6.47 1.34 -11.86
C GLY A 238 -7.28 0.24 -11.17
N PRO A 239 -7.13 0.11 -9.84
CA PRO A 239 -7.95 -0.81 -9.04
C PRO A 239 -9.46 -0.54 -9.21
N PHE A 240 -10.27 -1.56 -8.95
CA PHE A 240 -11.75 -1.46 -8.92
C PHE A 240 -12.44 -1.14 -10.25
N GLY A 241 -11.73 -1.27 -11.37
CA GLY A 241 -12.32 -1.15 -12.69
C GLY A 241 -11.51 -1.88 -13.76
N SER A 242 -11.87 -1.62 -15.00
CA SER A 242 -11.19 -2.14 -16.20
C SER A 242 -11.24 -1.09 -17.31
N VAL A 243 -10.44 -1.29 -18.36
CA VAL A 243 -10.51 -0.49 -19.58
C VAL A 243 -10.87 -1.40 -20.76
N SER A 244 -11.63 -0.88 -21.71
CA SER A 244 -12.06 -1.59 -22.92
C SER A 244 -11.83 -0.73 -24.15
N GLY A 245 -11.50 -1.38 -25.28
CA GLY A 245 -11.04 -0.73 -26.50
C GLY A 245 -9.60 -1.11 -26.84
N ASN A 246 -8.96 -0.38 -27.75
CA ASN A 246 -7.55 -0.58 -28.04
C ASN A 246 -6.69 0.17 -27.01
N THR A 247 -6.14 -0.54 -26.02
CA THR A 247 -5.46 0.06 -24.87
C THR A 247 -3.98 0.38 -25.11
N ALA A 248 -3.42 -0.08 -26.24
CA ALA A 248 -2.08 0.27 -26.70
C ALA A 248 -2.18 0.63 -28.18
N GLN A 249 -2.01 1.90 -28.50
CA GLN A 249 -2.19 2.43 -29.85
C GLN A 249 -0.90 3.08 -30.33
N VAL A 250 -0.61 2.95 -31.62
CA VAL A 250 0.48 3.66 -32.28
C VAL A 250 -0.18 4.60 -33.29
N VAL A 251 -0.09 5.90 -33.05
CA VAL A 251 -0.82 6.93 -33.80
C VAL A 251 0.18 7.83 -34.51
N PRO A 252 0.02 8.10 -35.82
CA PRO A 252 0.90 9.03 -36.52
C PRO A 252 0.76 10.44 -35.94
N CYS A 253 1.79 11.26 -36.14
CA CYS A 253 1.75 12.67 -35.76
C CYS A 253 0.48 13.38 -36.29
N SER A 254 -0.14 14.19 -35.43
CA SER A 254 -1.43 14.86 -35.65
C SER A 254 -2.60 13.92 -35.92
N GLY A 255 -2.39 12.61 -35.80
CA GLY A 255 -3.43 11.60 -35.90
C GLY A 255 -4.30 11.54 -34.66
N SER A 256 -5.28 10.65 -34.71
CA SER A 256 -6.20 10.39 -33.60
C SER A 256 -6.20 8.91 -33.26
N GLY A 257 -6.26 8.62 -31.97
CA GLY A 257 -6.51 7.28 -31.45
C GLY A 257 -7.97 6.85 -31.63
N THR A 258 -8.25 5.60 -31.26
CA THR A 258 -9.60 5.06 -31.09
C THR A 258 -10.10 5.24 -29.65
N PRO A 259 -11.42 5.32 -29.41
CA PRO A 259 -11.96 5.49 -28.07
C PRO A 259 -11.60 4.34 -27.12
N VAL A 260 -11.25 4.67 -25.87
CA VAL A 260 -11.04 3.73 -24.76
C VAL A 260 -12.03 4.05 -23.64
N THR A 261 -12.83 3.05 -23.25
CA THR A 261 -13.84 3.18 -22.20
C THR A 261 -13.27 2.70 -20.87
N ALA A 262 -13.31 3.55 -19.84
CA ALA A 262 -13.13 3.13 -18.46
C ALA A 262 -14.44 2.52 -17.95
N ILE A 263 -14.37 1.27 -17.47
CA ILE A 263 -15.53 0.51 -17.01
C ILE A 263 -15.37 0.29 -15.50
N PRO A 264 -16.16 0.99 -14.66
CA PRO A 264 -16.13 0.79 -13.22
C PRO A 264 -16.58 -0.62 -12.85
N GLY A 265 -15.94 -1.21 -11.84
CA GLY A 265 -16.40 -2.45 -11.22
C GLY A 265 -17.67 -2.23 -10.37
N PRO A 266 -18.21 -3.31 -9.76
CA PRO A 266 -19.38 -3.20 -8.89
C PRO A 266 -19.19 -2.19 -7.75
N ASN A 267 -20.12 -1.25 -7.62
CA ASN A 267 -20.10 -0.15 -6.61
C ASN A 267 -18.85 0.73 -6.69
N ALA A 268 -18.18 0.76 -7.84
CA ALA A 268 -17.18 1.74 -8.17
C ALA A 268 -17.71 2.75 -9.19
N THR A 269 -17.09 3.92 -9.23
CA THR A 269 -17.34 4.97 -10.21
C THR A 269 -16.03 5.39 -10.84
N PHE A 270 -16.03 5.62 -12.15
CA PHE A 270 -14.89 6.24 -12.83
C PHE A 270 -14.82 7.70 -12.40
N VAL A 271 -13.65 8.14 -11.96
CA VAL A 271 -13.41 9.51 -11.50
C VAL A 271 -12.79 10.33 -12.62
N GLN A 272 -11.63 9.89 -13.11
CA GLN A 272 -10.83 10.56 -14.12
C GLN A 272 -9.71 9.63 -14.61
N TRP A 273 -8.96 10.06 -15.61
CA TRP A 273 -7.65 9.51 -15.96
C TRP A 273 -6.56 10.21 -15.13
N SER A 274 -5.39 9.58 -15.00
CA SER A 274 -4.27 10.07 -14.18
C SER A 274 -3.68 11.41 -14.62
N ASP A 275 -4.03 11.92 -15.80
CA ASP A 275 -3.69 13.27 -16.29
C ASP A 275 -4.82 14.29 -16.06
N GLY A 276 -5.86 13.93 -15.30
CA GLY A 276 -7.00 14.78 -14.93
C GLY A 276 -8.13 14.82 -15.96
N VAL A 277 -8.02 14.11 -17.08
CA VAL A 277 -9.09 14.05 -18.09
C VAL A 277 -10.28 13.24 -17.57
N THR A 278 -11.50 13.72 -17.74
CA THR A 278 -12.73 13.07 -17.24
C THR A 278 -13.58 12.41 -18.33
N ASP A 279 -13.16 12.51 -19.60
CA ASP A 279 -13.88 11.91 -20.72
C ASP A 279 -13.93 10.38 -20.61
N ASN A 280 -15.12 9.81 -20.80
CA ASN A 280 -15.34 8.38 -20.83
C ASN A 280 -16.51 8.03 -21.78
N PRO A 281 -16.24 7.39 -22.95
CA PRO A 281 -14.93 6.95 -23.42
C PRO A 281 -13.99 8.11 -23.74
N ARG A 282 -12.69 7.91 -23.49
CA ARG A 282 -11.61 8.86 -23.84
C ARG A 282 -11.12 8.62 -25.26
N THR A 283 -10.85 9.69 -26.00
CA THR A 283 -10.18 9.65 -27.31
C THR A 283 -9.13 10.76 -27.36
N ASP A 284 -7.88 10.40 -27.65
CA ASP A 284 -6.80 11.39 -27.86
C ASP A 284 -6.69 11.72 -29.35
N THR A 285 -6.84 13.00 -29.69
CA THR A 285 -6.84 13.51 -31.08
C THR A 285 -5.75 14.56 -31.26
N ASN A 286 -5.29 14.79 -32.50
CA ASN A 286 -4.18 15.70 -32.80
C ASN A 286 -2.94 15.35 -31.98
N VAL A 287 -2.59 14.07 -31.95
CA VAL A 287 -1.52 13.54 -31.09
C VAL A 287 -0.17 14.08 -31.56
N VAL A 288 0.52 14.81 -30.67
CA VAL A 288 1.86 15.36 -30.90
C VAL A 288 2.88 14.86 -29.88
N SER A 289 2.47 13.93 -29.01
CA SER A 289 3.31 13.28 -28.00
C SER A 289 2.65 11.98 -27.53
N SER A 290 3.45 11.01 -27.07
CA SER A 290 2.93 9.79 -26.45
C SER A 290 2.11 10.08 -25.19
N VAL A 291 1.10 9.24 -24.94
CA VAL A 291 0.22 9.30 -23.77
C VAL A 291 0.37 8.01 -22.97
N ASN A 292 0.52 8.11 -21.65
CA ASN A 292 0.50 6.96 -20.77
C ASN A 292 -0.34 7.30 -19.54
N VAL A 293 -1.57 6.78 -19.49
CA VAL A 293 -2.57 7.18 -18.49
C VAL A 293 -3.27 5.98 -17.88
N THR A 294 -3.65 6.11 -16.61
CA THR A 294 -4.40 5.11 -15.88
C THR A 294 -5.79 5.63 -15.53
N ALA A 295 -6.83 4.86 -15.78
CA ALA A 295 -8.19 5.17 -15.33
C ALA A 295 -8.29 5.01 -13.81
N GLU A 296 -8.75 6.05 -13.13
CA GLU A 296 -8.92 6.10 -11.68
C GLU A 296 -10.39 5.85 -11.32
N PHE A 297 -10.60 4.92 -10.39
CA PHE A 297 -11.92 4.53 -9.91
C PHE A 297 -12.02 4.74 -8.40
N GLU A 298 -13.16 5.22 -7.94
CA GLU A 298 -13.52 5.31 -6.53
C GLU A 298 -14.53 4.21 -6.21
N ILE A 299 -14.24 3.38 -5.19
CA ILE A 299 -15.13 2.32 -4.73
C ILE A 299 -15.84 2.75 -3.44
N GLN A 300 -17.13 2.44 -3.34
CA GLN A 300 -17.88 2.66 -2.10
C GLN A 300 -17.24 1.88 -0.94
N THR A 301 -17.18 2.51 0.22
CA THR A 301 -16.66 1.91 1.46
C THR A 301 -17.73 1.86 2.55
N PHE A 302 -17.59 0.92 3.46
CA PHE A 302 -18.46 0.71 4.62
C PHE A 302 -17.66 0.68 5.91
N THR A 303 -18.32 1.05 7.00
CA THR A 303 -17.77 1.05 8.35
C THR A 303 -18.23 -0.18 9.12
N LEU A 304 -17.28 -0.92 9.69
CA LEU A 304 -17.53 -1.99 10.66
C LEU A 304 -17.13 -1.51 12.05
N SER A 305 -18.10 -1.38 12.95
CA SER A 305 -17.91 -0.94 14.32
C SER A 305 -18.11 -2.10 15.29
N TYR A 306 -17.07 -2.38 16.08
CA TYR A 306 -17.08 -3.40 17.11
C TYR A 306 -16.91 -2.73 18.47
N ALA A 307 -17.87 -2.93 19.36
CA ALA A 307 -17.82 -2.41 20.73
C ALA A 307 -17.69 -3.57 21.73
N ALA A 308 -16.99 -3.35 22.84
CA ALA A 308 -17.07 -4.22 24.00
C ALA A 308 -18.20 -3.74 24.92
N GLY A 309 -19.01 -4.67 25.41
CA GLY A 309 -19.81 -4.43 26.61
C GLY A 309 -18.93 -4.31 27.85
N PRO A 310 -19.53 -4.13 29.04
CA PRO A 310 -18.81 -4.20 30.31
C PRO A 310 -18.02 -5.52 30.45
N ASP A 311 -16.98 -5.48 31.26
CA ASP A 311 -16.22 -6.66 31.69
C ASP A 311 -15.47 -7.40 30.56
N GLY A 312 -15.09 -6.64 29.53
CA GLY A 312 -14.20 -7.11 28.48
C GLY A 312 -13.76 -5.99 27.55
N THR A 313 -12.97 -6.37 26.55
CA THR A 313 -12.37 -5.47 25.57
C THR A 313 -12.43 -6.07 24.17
N ILE A 314 -12.22 -5.23 23.15
CA ILE A 314 -12.01 -5.69 21.77
C ILE A 314 -10.53 -5.63 21.45
N SER A 315 -9.96 -6.76 21.03
CA SER A 315 -8.63 -6.84 20.42
C SER A 315 -8.75 -6.86 18.90
N GLY A 316 -8.11 -5.90 18.23
CA GLY A 316 -8.16 -5.70 16.77
C GLY A 316 -8.51 -4.27 16.38
N THR A 317 -8.55 -3.97 15.09
CA THR A 317 -8.91 -2.63 14.59
C THR A 317 -10.42 -2.41 14.67
N THR A 318 -10.83 -1.34 15.34
CA THR A 318 -12.23 -0.87 15.39
C THR A 318 -12.27 0.65 15.54
N PRO A 319 -13.10 1.39 14.77
CA PRO A 319 -13.85 0.91 13.61
C PRO A 319 -12.93 0.57 12.42
N GLN A 320 -13.44 -0.22 11.48
CA GLN A 320 -12.78 -0.55 10.21
C GLN A 320 -13.50 0.12 9.05
N THR A 321 -12.76 0.63 8.06
CA THR A 321 -13.30 1.07 6.77
C THR A 321 -12.94 0.04 5.70
N VAL A 322 -13.94 -0.57 5.06
CA VAL A 322 -13.78 -1.70 4.14
C VAL A 322 -14.44 -1.37 2.81
N ALA A 323 -13.76 -1.63 1.68
CA ALA A 323 -14.33 -1.45 0.35
C ALA A 323 -15.47 -2.45 0.08
N TYR A 324 -16.43 -2.09 -0.76
CA TYR A 324 -17.55 -2.96 -1.14
C TYR A 324 -17.06 -4.34 -1.62
N GLY A 325 -17.58 -5.40 -1.01
CA GLY A 325 -17.28 -6.79 -1.34
C GLY A 325 -15.94 -7.31 -0.79
N PHE A 326 -15.19 -6.50 -0.04
CA PHE A 326 -13.95 -6.93 0.63
C PHE A 326 -14.22 -7.43 2.04
N ASP A 327 -13.23 -8.11 2.62
CA ASP A 327 -13.30 -8.63 3.98
C ASP A 327 -12.73 -7.62 4.98
N GLY A 328 -13.35 -7.56 6.15
CA GLY A 328 -12.78 -6.92 7.32
C GLY A 328 -11.56 -7.67 7.87
N SER A 329 -10.83 -7.01 8.77
CA SER A 329 -9.78 -7.66 9.56
C SER A 329 -10.38 -8.37 10.78
N PRO A 330 -9.80 -9.48 11.25
CA PRO A 330 -10.31 -10.20 12.42
C PRO A 330 -10.28 -9.32 13.68
N VAL A 331 -11.32 -9.45 14.49
CA VAL A 331 -11.38 -8.89 15.85
C VAL A 331 -11.72 -10.00 16.84
N THR A 332 -11.26 -9.87 18.08
CA THR A 332 -11.57 -10.82 19.16
C THR A 332 -12.11 -10.07 20.36
N ALA A 333 -13.29 -10.49 20.84
CA ALA A 333 -13.82 -10.09 22.14
C ALA A 333 -13.03 -10.82 23.24
N VAL A 334 -12.35 -10.06 24.10
CA VAL A 334 -11.51 -10.59 25.16
C VAL A 334 -12.19 -10.29 26.50
N PRO A 335 -12.69 -11.31 27.23
CA PRO A 335 -13.25 -11.08 28.55
C PRO A 335 -12.17 -10.62 29.53
N ASP A 336 -12.56 -9.81 30.52
CA ASP A 336 -11.72 -9.52 31.67
C ASP A 336 -11.52 -10.78 32.53
N ALA A 337 -10.60 -10.71 33.50
CA ALA A 337 -10.36 -11.82 34.41
C ALA A 337 -11.66 -12.23 35.13
N ASN A 338 -11.88 -13.54 35.27
CA ASN A 338 -13.05 -14.14 35.91
C ASN A 338 -14.39 -13.86 35.20
N HIS A 339 -14.33 -13.51 33.91
CA HIS A 339 -15.48 -13.38 33.03
C HIS A 339 -15.29 -14.27 31.80
N HIS A 340 -16.38 -14.53 31.10
CA HIS A 340 -16.37 -15.22 29.82
C HIS A 340 -17.18 -14.46 28.77
N PHE A 341 -16.80 -14.66 27.51
CA PHE A 341 -17.57 -14.17 26.36
C PHE A 341 -18.87 -14.97 26.22
N VAL A 342 -20.00 -14.27 26.09
CA VAL A 342 -21.33 -14.86 25.90
C VAL A 342 -21.66 -14.91 24.41
N GLN A 343 -21.75 -13.75 23.76
CA GLN A 343 -22.10 -13.61 22.35
C GLN A 343 -21.87 -12.18 21.85
N TRP A 344 -21.90 -11.98 20.54
CA TRP A 344 -22.09 -10.67 19.93
C TRP A 344 -23.59 -10.32 19.88
N SER A 345 -23.91 -9.03 19.77
CA SER A 345 -25.29 -8.53 19.72
C SER A 345 -26.12 -9.03 18.53
N ASP A 346 -25.47 -9.56 17.50
CA ASP A 346 -26.09 -10.23 16.34
C ASP A 346 -26.20 -11.76 16.49
N GLY A 347 -25.90 -12.29 17.68
CA GLY A 347 -26.04 -13.71 18.04
C GLY A 347 -24.83 -14.59 17.70
N VAL A 348 -23.71 -14.01 17.23
CA VAL A 348 -22.48 -14.79 16.95
C VAL A 348 -21.85 -15.26 18.27
N LEU A 349 -21.68 -16.58 18.41
CA LEU A 349 -21.17 -17.23 19.64
C LEU A 349 -19.64 -17.42 19.67
N THR A 350 -18.93 -17.05 18.61
CA THR A 350 -17.47 -17.08 18.59
C THR A 350 -16.90 -15.72 18.98
N ALA A 351 -16.03 -15.71 19.99
CA ALA A 351 -15.39 -14.49 20.48
C ALA A 351 -14.55 -13.79 19.40
N THR A 352 -13.84 -14.57 18.59
CA THR A 352 -13.18 -14.08 17.36
C THR A 352 -14.18 -14.09 16.21
N ARG A 353 -14.22 -12.98 15.45
CA ARG A 353 -15.02 -12.87 14.22
C ARG A 353 -14.24 -12.15 13.11
N THR A 354 -14.65 -12.41 11.88
CA THR A 354 -14.20 -11.69 10.68
C THR A 354 -15.41 -11.55 9.77
N ASP A 355 -15.77 -10.31 9.45
CA ASP A 355 -16.91 -10.01 8.60
C ASP A 355 -16.43 -9.92 7.14
N THR A 356 -16.79 -10.93 6.35
CA THR A 356 -16.36 -11.10 4.96
C THR A 356 -17.39 -10.57 3.96
N ASN A 357 -16.96 -10.22 2.75
CA ASN A 357 -17.84 -9.73 1.68
C ASN A 357 -18.76 -8.58 2.16
N VAL A 358 -18.16 -7.51 2.66
CA VAL A 358 -18.88 -6.39 3.28
C VAL A 358 -19.67 -5.61 2.23
N MET A 359 -20.99 -5.58 2.38
CA MET A 359 -21.93 -4.88 1.47
C MET A 359 -22.71 -3.75 2.13
N ALA A 360 -22.54 -3.55 3.44
CA ALA A 360 -23.21 -2.53 4.23
C ALA A 360 -22.41 -2.25 5.52
N ASN A 361 -22.72 -1.14 6.19
CA ASN A 361 -22.19 -0.86 7.52
C ASN A 361 -22.63 -1.93 8.53
N LEU A 362 -21.76 -2.25 9.48
CA LEU A 362 -22.02 -3.16 10.59
C LEU A 362 -21.72 -2.44 11.91
N SER A 363 -22.57 -2.63 12.91
CA SER A 363 -22.30 -2.18 14.28
C SER A 363 -22.76 -3.23 15.26
N VAL A 364 -21.83 -3.87 15.96
CA VAL A 364 -22.11 -4.96 16.90
C VAL A 364 -21.34 -4.78 18.20
N SER A 365 -21.91 -5.28 19.30
CA SER A 365 -21.27 -5.26 20.62
C SER A 365 -21.07 -6.67 21.18
N ALA A 366 -19.92 -6.92 21.81
CA ALA A 366 -19.66 -8.15 22.55
C ALA A 366 -20.31 -8.11 23.93
N GLN A 367 -20.90 -9.21 24.36
CA GLN A 367 -21.48 -9.41 25.68
C GLN A 367 -20.62 -10.37 26.49
N PHE A 368 -20.37 -10.01 27.74
CA PHE A 368 -19.59 -10.78 28.70
C PHE A 368 -20.43 -11.05 29.94
N ALA A 369 -20.10 -12.11 30.68
CA ALA A 369 -20.71 -12.43 31.96
C ALA A 369 -19.64 -12.91 32.95
N ILE A 370 -19.85 -12.62 34.23
CA ILE A 370 -19.00 -13.13 35.30
C ILE A 370 -19.09 -14.65 35.38
N ASP A 371 -17.96 -15.30 35.67
CA ASP A 371 -17.94 -16.73 35.89
C ASP A 371 -18.75 -17.09 37.15
N THR A 372 -19.44 -18.22 37.13
CA THR A 372 -20.26 -18.68 38.25
C THR A 372 -19.82 -20.06 38.73
N TYR A 373 -20.01 -20.30 40.02
CA TYR A 373 -19.64 -21.57 40.67
C TYR A 373 -20.83 -22.17 41.41
N THR A 374 -20.88 -23.49 41.41
CA THR A 374 -21.90 -24.27 42.10
C THR A 374 -21.42 -24.75 43.46
N LEU A 375 -22.21 -24.51 44.51
CA LEU A 375 -22.02 -25.07 45.85
C LEU A 375 -23.08 -26.14 46.10
N SER A 376 -22.65 -27.34 46.47
CA SER A 376 -23.52 -28.49 46.73
C SER A 376 -23.30 -29.03 48.14
N TYR A 377 -24.35 -28.99 48.95
CA TYR A 377 -24.37 -29.46 50.33
C TYR A 377 -25.28 -30.67 50.44
N THR A 378 -24.70 -31.82 50.82
CA THR A 378 -25.43 -33.08 50.95
C THR A 378 -25.51 -33.47 52.42
N ALA A 379 -26.66 -33.95 52.89
CA ALA A 379 -26.74 -34.60 54.20
C ALA A 379 -26.36 -36.08 54.05
N GLY A 380 -25.45 -36.56 54.90
CA GLY A 380 -25.27 -37.99 55.10
C GLY A 380 -26.49 -38.63 55.76
N ALA A 381 -26.41 -39.94 56.03
CA ALA A 381 -27.47 -40.63 56.77
C ALA A 381 -27.68 -40.01 58.16
N ASN A 382 -28.92 -40.08 58.65
CA ASN A 382 -29.34 -39.63 59.97
C ASN A 382 -29.22 -38.11 60.22
N GLY A 383 -29.47 -37.32 59.17
CA GLY A 383 -29.63 -35.89 59.28
C GLY A 383 -30.15 -35.27 57.99
N SER A 384 -30.22 -33.94 57.99
CA SER A 384 -30.71 -33.13 56.87
C SER A 384 -29.89 -31.84 56.73
N ILE A 385 -30.04 -31.16 55.60
CA ILE A 385 -29.51 -29.80 55.40
C ILE A 385 -30.68 -28.81 55.52
N SER A 386 -30.53 -27.84 56.43
CA SER A 386 -31.39 -26.65 56.48
C SER A 386 -30.70 -25.51 55.71
N GLY A 387 -31.42 -24.87 54.78
CA GLY A 387 -30.89 -23.86 53.85
C GLY A 387 -30.90 -24.35 52.38
N SER A 388 -30.31 -23.57 51.46
CA SER A 388 -30.22 -23.95 50.04
C SER A 388 -29.08 -24.94 49.81
N SER A 389 -29.42 -26.20 49.60
CA SER A 389 -28.45 -27.29 49.39
C SER A 389 -27.74 -27.24 48.04
N MET A 390 -28.29 -26.49 47.07
CA MET A 390 -27.64 -26.19 45.80
C MET A 390 -27.66 -24.68 45.59
N GLN A 391 -26.51 -24.09 45.28
CA GLN A 391 -26.36 -22.66 45.08
C GLN A 391 -25.49 -22.42 43.85
N THR A 392 -25.79 -21.35 43.10
CA THR A 392 -24.93 -20.81 42.05
C THR A 392 -24.58 -19.40 42.46
N VAL A 393 -23.29 -19.10 42.57
CA VAL A 393 -22.78 -17.78 42.99
C VAL A 393 -21.78 -17.26 41.99
N ASP A 394 -21.72 -15.94 41.83
CA ASP A 394 -20.71 -15.27 40.99
C ASP A 394 -19.30 -15.46 41.58
N HIS A 395 -18.28 -15.42 40.72
CA HIS A 395 -16.89 -15.53 41.14
C HIS A 395 -16.54 -14.53 42.25
N GLY A 396 -16.02 -15.04 43.38
CA GLY A 396 -15.63 -14.23 44.52
C GLY A 396 -16.78 -13.78 45.41
N SER A 397 -18.03 -14.13 45.09
CA SER A 397 -19.18 -13.91 45.97
C SER A 397 -19.30 -14.99 47.04
N ASP A 398 -20.08 -14.70 48.07
CA ASP A 398 -20.36 -15.63 49.17
C ASP A 398 -21.61 -16.47 48.86
N GLY A 399 -21.60 -17.72 49.33
CA GLY A 399 -22.79 -18.56 49.43
C GLY A 399 -23.74 -18.10 50.54
N SER A 400 -24.95 -18.64 50.53
CA SER A 400 -25.88 -18.54 51.66
C SER A 400 -25.58 -19.58 52.73
N ALA A 401 -25.80 -19.24 54.00
CA ALA A 401 -25.55 -20.15 55.12
C ALA A 401 -26.41 -21.42 55.03
N VAL A 402 -25.80 -22.56 55.35
CA VAL A 402 -26.48 -23.85 55.52
C VAL A 402 -26.14 -24.45 56.88
N THR A 403 -27.08 -25.21 57.44
CA THR A 403 -26.89 -25.92 58.72
C THR A 403 -27.16 -27.40 58.53
N ALA A 404 -26.18 -28.24 58.87
CA ALA A 404 -26.37 -29.67 59.04
C ALA A 404 -27.18 -29.92 60.32
N VAL A 405 -28.40 -30.47 60.16
CA VAL A 405 -29.31 -30.74 61.26
C VAL A 405 -29.34 -32.25 61.50
N PRO A 406 -28.79 -32.74 62.62
CA PRO A 406 -28.87 -34.16 62.97
C PRO A 406 -30.33 -34.58 63.19
N ASP A 407 -30.65 -35.82 62.86
CA ASP A 407 -31.90 -36.43 63.28
C ASP A 407 -31.90 -36.64 64.81
N ALA A 408 -33.06 -36.95 65.39
CA ALA A 408 -33.15 -37.23 66.81
C ALA A 408 -32.17 -38.34 67.24
N ASN A 409 -31.55 -38.16 68.41
CA ASN A 409 -30.56 -39.08 69.01
C ASN A 409 -29.25 -39.24 68.19
N HIS A 410 -28.97 -38.28 67.32
CA HIS A 410 -27.71 -38.17 66.59
C HIS A 410 -27.09 -36.79 66.83
N HIS A 411 -25.80 -36.68 66.57
CA HIS A 411 -25.07 -35.41 66.55
C HIS A 411 -24.30 -35.24 65.25
N PHE A 412 -24.04 -33.98 64.89
CA PHE A 412 -23.18 -33.64 63.78
C PHE A 412 -21.73 -33.92 64.14
N VAL A 413 -21.01 -34.61 63.26
CA VAL A 413 -19.60 -34.95 63.43
C VAL A 413 -18.73 -33.90 62.74
N GLN A 414 -18.88 -33.79 61.41
CA GLN A 414 -18.12 -32.89 60.56
C GLN A 414 -18.69 -32.87 59.14
N TRP A 415 -18.28 -31.89 58.34
CA TRP A 415 -18.41 -31.95 56.89
C TRP A 415 -17.29 -32.80 56.30
N SER A 416 -17.47 -33.31 55.08
CA SER A 416 -16.48 -34.16 54.39
C SER A 416 -15.14 -33.48 54.10
N ASP A 417 -15.08 -32.15 54.17
CA ASP A 417 -13.86 -31.34 54.07
C ASP A 417 -13.23 -31.02 55.45
N GLY A 418 -13.73 -31.63 56.52
CA GLY A 418 -13.21 -31.51 57.88
C GLY A 418 -13.74 -30.31 58.69
N VAL A 419 -14.70 -29.54 58.15
CA VAL A 419 -15.29 -28.43 58.90
C VAL A 419 -16.17 -28.97 60.06
N LEU A 420 -15.85 -28.55 61.29
CA LEU A 420 -16.49 -29.04 62.52
C LEU A 420 -17.71 -28.22 62.96
N SER A 421 -18.00 -27.10 62.29
CA SER A 421 -19.21 -26.32 62.55
C SER A 421 -20.37 -26.87 61.72
N ALA A 422 -21.47 -27.23 62.41
CA ALA A 422 -22.70 -27.69 61.76
C ALA A 422 -23.29 -26.63 60.82
N THR A 423 -23.18 -25.35 61.19
CA THR A 423 -23.52 -24.21 60.32
C THR A 423 -22.28 -23.73 59.58
N ARG A 424 -22.37 -23.56 58.26
CA ARG A 424 -21.30 -23.01 57.42
C ARG A 424 -21.84 -22.03 56.39
N THR A 425 -20.97 -21.09 56.01
CA THR A 425 -21.11 -20.20 54.87
C THR A 425 -19.79 -20.25 54.13
N ASP A 426 -19.81 -20.58 52.84
CA ASP A 426 -18.61 -20.58 52.02
C ASP A 426 -18.46 -19.21 51.37
N THR A 427 -17.41 -18.48 51.76
CA THR A 427 -17.16 -17.09 51.33
C THR A 427 -16.08 -17.02 50.27
N ASN A 428 -16.08 -15.94 49.48
CA ASN A 428 -15.11 -15.71 48.40
C ASN A 428 -14.94 -16.94 47.48
N VAL A 429 -16.04 -17.41 46.90
CA VAL A 429 -16.07 -18.67 46.15
C VAL A 429 -15.31 -18.54 44.82
N MET A 430 -14.23 -19.31 44.67
CA MET A 430 -13.38 -19.32 43.49
C MET A 430 -13.41 -20.64 42.69
N ALA A 431 -14.18 -21.62 43.16
CA ALA A 431 -14.35 -22.92 42.50
C ALA A 431 -15.63 -23.60 42.98
N ASN A 432 -16.09 -24.60 42.23
CA ASN A 432 -17.20 -25.45 42.65
C ASN A 432 -16.86 -26.18 43.95
N LEU A 433 -17.84 -26.28 44.85
CA LEU A 433 -17.74 -26.99 46.13
C LEU A 433 -18.79 -28.10 46.18
N SER A 434 -18.42 -29.27 46.66
CA SER A 434 -19.37 -30.34 47.01
C SER A 434 -18.94 -30.99 48.32
N VAL A 435 -19.78 -30.86 49.35
CA VAL A 435 -19.49 -31.34 50.70
C VAL A 435 -20.67 -32.10 51.30
N THR A 436 -20.37 -33.13 52.10
CA THR A 436 -21.38 -33.96 52.76
C THR A 436 -21.28 -33.82 54.28
N ALA A 437 -22.38 -33.54 54.96
CA ALA A 437 -22.47 -33.55 56.42
C ALA A 437 -22.49 -34.98 56.95
N GLN A 438 -21.65 -35.27 57.94
CA GLN A 438 -21.57 -36.58 58.59
C GLN A 438 -22.18 -36.50 59.98
N PHE A 439 -23.01 -37.49 60.31
CA PHE A 439 -23.71 -37.62 61.58
C PHE A 439 -23.36 -38.96 62.23
N ALA A 440 -23.36 -38.99 63.56
CA ALA A 440 -23.18 -40.20 64.35
C ALA A 440 -24.29 -40.32 65.40
N ILE A 441 -24.65 -41.54 65.74
CA ILE A 441 -25.61 -41.80 66.83
C ILE A 441 -24.99 -41.38 68.16
N ASP A 442 -25.80 -40.83 69.06
CA ASP A 442 -25.35 -40.47 70.40
C ASP A 442 -24.97 -41.74 71.18
N THR A 443 -23.86 -41.69 71.92
CA THR A 443 -23.38 -42.83 72.73
C THR A 443 -23.42 -42.52 74.21
N TYR A 444 -23.77 -43.51 75.04
CA TYR A 444 -23.81 -43.41 76.49
C TYR A 444 -22.78 -44.31 77.15
N THR A 445 -22.25 -43.85 78.28
CA THR A 445 -21.30 -44.62 79.09
C THR A 445 -22.02 -45.26 80.27
N LEU A 446 -22.15 -46.59 80.28
CA LEU A 446 -22.64 -47.37 81.42
C LEU A 446 -21.46 -47.68 82.34
N SER A 447 -21.55 -47.28 83.60
CA SER A 447 -20.50 -47.51 84.60
C SER A 447 -21.03 -48.36 85.75
N TYR A 448 -20.28 -49.40 86.11
CA TYR A 448 -20.64 -50.33 87.17
C TYR A 448 -19.57 -50.30 88.25
N ALA A 449 -20.00 -50.16 89.51
CA ALA A 449 -19.12 -50.18 90.67
C ALA A 449 -19.56 -51.29 91.63
N ALA A 450 -18.62 -52.09 92.11
CA ALA A 450 -18.89 -53.03 93.18
C ALA A 450 -18.97 -52.28 94.52
N GLY A 451 -19.96 -52.62 95.33
CA GLY A 451 -19.94 -52.25 96.75
C GLY A 451 -18.85 -53.01 97.52
N ALA A 452 -18.74 -52.75 98.83
CA ALA A 452 -17.81 -53.50 99.68
C ALA A 452 -18.13 -55.01 99.66
N ASN A 453 -17.09 -55.84 99.68
CA ASN A 453 -17.16 -57.31 99.68
C ASN A 453 -17.73 -57.94 98.39
N GLY A 454 -17.38 -57.39 97.23
CA GLY A 454 -17.65 -57.99 95.95
C GLY A 454 -16.83 -57.38 94.82
N SER A 455 -16.99 -57.94 93.62
CA SER A 455 -16.37 -57.46 92.39
C SER A 455 -17.37 -57.45 91.24
N ILE A 456 -17.07 -56.70 90.18
CA ILE A 456 -17.81 -56.74 88.92
C ILE A 456 -17.02 -57.57 87.92
N SER A 457 -17.67 -58.56 87.29
CA SER A 457 -17.13 -59.31 86.15
C SER A 457 -17.86 -58.90 84.87
N GLY A 458 -17.11 -58.55 83.83
CA GLY A 458 -17.61 -58.03 82.56
C GLY A 458 -16.88 -56.76 82.14
N ILE A 459 -17.34 -56.11 81.07
CA ILE A 459 -16.78 -54.85 80.58
C ILE A 459 -17.37 -53.70 81.43
N SER A 460 -16.50 -52.89 82.03
CA SER A 460 -16.87 -51.66 82.76
C SER A 460 -15.72 -50.64 82.66
N PRO A 461 -15.97 -49.39 82.20
CA PRO A 461 -17.24 -48.89 81.67
C PRO A 461 -17.55 -49.45 80.26
N GLN A 462 -18.82 -49.35 79.83
CA GLN A 462 -19.28 -49.69 78.48
C GLN A 462 -19.72 -48.44 77.75
N THR A 463 -19.39 -48.32 76.47
CA THR A 463 -19.98 -47.30 75.58
C THR A 463 -21.01 -47.99 74.69
N VAL A 464 -22.25 -47.51 74.72
CA VAL A 464 -23.38 -48.07 73.96
C VAL A 464 -24.05 -46.98 73.13
N ASP A 465 -24.52 -47.32 71.93
CA ASP A 465 -25.31 -46.42 71.10
C ASP A 465 -26.68 -46.15 71.75
N HIS A 466 -27.25 -44.97 71.53
CA HIS A 466 -28.56 -44.58 72.05
C HIS A 466 -29.63 -45.64 71.73
N GLY A 467 -30.29 -46.15 72.78
CA GLY A 467 -31.35 -47.16 72.64
C GLY A 467 -30.85 -48.59 72.45
N SER A 468 -29.54 -48.83 72.51
CA SER A 468 -28.95 -50.18 72.53
C SER A 468 -28.74 -50.67 73.97
N ASP A 469 -28.80 -52.00 74.13
CA ASP A 469 -28.50 -52.65 75.41
C ASP A 469 -26.99 -52.70 75.69
N GLY A 470 -26.61 -52.59 76.97
CA GLY A 470 -25.26 -52.92 77.42
C GLY A 470 -25.00 -54.43 77.39
N SER A 471 -23.72 -54.80 77.34
CA SER A 471 -23.31 -56.20 77.53
C SER A 471 -23.52 -56.62 78.99
N ALA A 472 -23.90 -57.88 79.22
CA ALA A 472 -24.17 -58.38 80.57
C ALA A 472 -22.95 -58.25 81.48
N VAL A 473 -23.15 -57.70 82.69
CA VAL A 473 -22.17 -57.70 83.78
C VAL A 473 -22.70 -58.52 84.95
N THR A 474 -21.81 -59.14 85.71
CA THR A 474 -22.14 -59.97 86.87
C THR A 474 -21.52 -59.39 88.13
N ALA A 475 -22.33 -59.12 89.15
CA ALA A 475 -21.85 -58.85 90.49
C ALA A 475 -21.45 -60.18 91.12
N ILE A 476 -20.19 -60.31 91.51
CA ILE A 476 -19.63 -61.49 92.16
C ILE A 476 -19.43 -61.15 93.63
N PRO A 477 -20.27 -61.66 94.55
CA PRO A 477 -20.06 -61.51 95.98
C PRO A 477 -18.78 -62.23 96.41
N ASP A 478 -18.05 -61.64 97.36
CA ASP A 478 -16.94 -62.34 98.01
C ASP A 478 -17.45 -63.55 98.80
N ALA A 479 -16.54 -64.45 99.19
CA ALA A 479 -16.90 -65.63 99.98
C ALA A 479 -17.74 -65.25 101.22
N ASN A 480 -18.80 -66.03 101.49
CA ASN A 480 -19.80 -65.81 102.54
C ASN A 480 -20.73 -64.59 102.36
N HIS A 481 -20.72 -63.92 101.20
CA HIS A 481 -21.66 -62.85 100.84
C HIS A 481 -22.64 -63.34 99.75
N HIS A 482 -23.76 -62.63 99.55
CA HIS A 482 -24.71 -62.89 98.46
C HIS A 482 -25.10 -61.57 97.78
N PHE A 483 -25.45 -61.63 96.50
CA PHE A 483 -25.93 -60.48 95.75
C PHE A 483 -27.32 -60.08 96.26
N VAL A 484 -27.53 -58.78 96.51
CA VAL A 484 -28.80 -58.24 97.00
C VAL A 484 -29.52 -57.43 95.92
N GLN A 485 -28.86 -56.40 95.38
CA GLN A 485 -29.41 -55.49 94.38
C GLN A 485 -28.28 -54.80 93.60
N TRP A 486 -28.63 -54.28 92.43
CA TRP A 486 -27.77 -53.41 91.60
C TRP A 486 -27.88 -51.95 92.01
#